data_AF-A0A5P1WYF6-F1
#
_entry.id   AF-A0A5P1WYF6-F1
#
_cell.length_a   1.000
_cell.length_b   1.000
_cell.length_c   1.000
_cell.angle_alpha   90.00
_cell.angle_beta   90.00
_cell.angle_gamma   90.00
#
_symmetry.space_group_name_H-M   'P 1'
#
loop_
_entity.id
_entity.type
_entity.pdbx_description
1 polymer ?
#
loop_
_entity_poly.entity_id
_entity_poly.type
_entity_poly.pdbx_seq_one_letter_code
_entity_poly.pdbx_strand_id
1 'polypeptide(L)'
;MFKLFLAICQTAHAIQQAIHNRDGESLTSILKNYIPMGNAMDTAISTLKKNRSSVVASCSSAFSNGAIEGINRKIKTLKRACYGFTNMSHFRTRILLIVK
;
A
#
# COMPACT_ATOMS: atom_id res chain seq x y z
N MET A 1 -16.01 -12.23 18.97
CA MET A 1 -14.85 -12.46 18.08
C MET A 1 -15.21 -12.31 16.60
N PHE A 2 -16.18 -13.07 16.05
CA PHE A 2 -16.56 -13.00 14.62
C PHE A 2 -17.05 -11.62 14.14
N LYS A 3 -17.89 -10.92 14.93
CA LYS A 3 -18.40 -9.58 14.59
C LYS A 3 -17.30 -8.53 14.40
N LEU A 4 -16.23 -8.58 15.21
CA LEU A 4 -15.12 -7.64 15.13
C LEU A 4 -14.29 -7.87 13.84
N PHE A 5 -14.00 -9.13 13.53
CA PHE A 5 -13.30 -9.49 12.30
C PHE A 5 -14.08 -9.05 11.05
N LEU A 6 -15.39 -9.29 11.04
CA LEU A 6 -16.26 -8.88 9.94
C LEU A 6 -16.23 -7.35 9.72
N ALA A 7 -16.29 -6.56 10.79
CA ALA A 7 -16.23 -5.10 10.72
C ALA A 7 -14.90 -4.58 10.14
N ILE A 8 -13.77 -5.21 10.51
CA ILE A 8 -12.44 -4.88 9.97
C ILE A 8 -12.40 -5.16 8.46
N CYS A 9 -12.83 -6.34 8.04
CA CYS A 9 -12.85 -6.71 6.62
C CYS A 9 -13.77 -5.80 5.81
N GLN A 10 -14.94 -5.44 6.34
CA GLN A 10 -15.88 -4.52 5.68
C GLN A 10 -15.27 -3.13 5.50
N THR A 11 -14.60 -2.61 6.53
CA THR A 11 -13.91 -1.31 6.46
C THR A 11 -12.78 -1.34 5.42
N ALA A 12 -11.96 -2.40 5.43
CA ALA A 12 -10.88 -2.57 4.46
C ALA A 12 -11.42 -2.63 3.03
N HIS A 13 -12.49 -3.40 2.82
CA HIS A 13 -13.14 -3.55 1.52
C HIS A 13 -13.73 -2.23 1.02
N ALA A 14 -14.41 -1.47 1.89
CA ALA A 14 -14.97 -0.17 1.54
C ALA A 14 -13.88 0.82 1.10
N ILE A 15 -12.75 0.85 1.83
CA ILE A 15 -11.58 1.68 1.45
C ILE A 15 -11.03 1.25 0.09
N GLN A 16 -10.86 -0.06 -0.13
CA GLN A 16 -10.34 -0.60 -1.38
C GLN A 16 -11.27 -0.29 -2.57
N GLN A 17 -12.59 -0.42 -2.38
CA GLN A 17 -13.57 -0.05 -3.41
C GLN A 17 -13.53 1.44 -3.73
N ALA A 18 -13.46 2.31 -2.71
CA ALA A 18 -13.38 3.76 -2.93
C ALA A 18 -12.13 4.13 -3.74
N ILE A 19 -10.98 3.52 -3.44
CA ILE A 19 -9.73 3.72 -4.21
C ILE A 19 -9.88 3.18 -5.64
N HIS A 20 -10.43 1.98 -5.82
CA HIS A 20 -10.64 1.36 -7.13
C HIS A 20 -11.55 2.20 -8.03
N ASN A 21 -12.63 2.73 -7.46
CA ASN A 21 -13.60 3.57 -8.15
C ASN A 21 -13.14 5.02 -8.30
N ARG A 22 -11.91 5.34 -7.84
CA ARG A 22 -11.31 6.69 -7.88
C ARG A 22 -12.15 7.74 -7.15
N ASP A 23 -12.91 7.32 -6.15
CA ASP A 23 -13.82 8.17 -5.38
C ASP A 23 -13.16 8.66 -4.09
N GLY A 24 -12.46 9.80 -4.21
CA GLY A 24 -11.77 10.45 -3.09
C GLY A 24 -12.71 11.04 -2.03
N GLU A 25 -13.95 11.34 -2.39
CA GLU A 25 -14.95 11.90 -1.46
C GLU A 25 -15.51 10.81 -0.55
N SER A 26 -15.90 9.67 -1.14
CA SER A 26 -16.31 8.49 -0.39
C SER A 26 -15.19 8.01 0.53
N LEU A 27 -13.95 7.96 0.04
CA LEU A 27 -12.79 7.61 0.86
C LEU A 27 -12.59 8.57 2.03
N THR A 28 -12.72 9.88 1.79
CA THR A 28 -12.64 10.89 2.86
C THR A 28 -13.72 10.65 3.92
N SER A 29 -14.94 10.35 3.50
CA SER A 29 -16.08 10.14 4.39
C SER A 29 -15.91 8.89 5.25
N ILE A 30 -15.46 7.78 4.64
CA ILE A 30 -15.14 6.53 5.34
C ILE A 30 -14.06 6.78 6.41
N LEU A 31 -12.98 7.49 6.04
CA LEU A 31 -11.91 7.80 7.00
C LEU A 31 -12.42 8.69 8.13
N LYS A 32 -13.20 9.75 7.85
CA LYS A 32 -13.72 10.65 8.88
C LYS A 32 -14.63 9.94 9.88
N ASN A 33 -15.55 9.10 9.39
CA ASN A 33 -16.58 8.45 10.20
C ASN A 33 -16.10 7.16 10.90
N TYR A 34 -14.85 6.74 10.67
CA TYR A 34 -14.31 5.56 11.31
C TYR A 34 -14.21 5.70 12.84
N ILE A 35 -14.78 4.73 13.56
CA ILE A 35 -14.74 4.63 15.02
C ILE A 35 -13.64 3.62 15.42
N PRO A 36 -12.65 4.03 16.24
CA PRO A 36 -11.60 3.14 16.72
C PRO A 36 -12.16 1.96 17.53
N MET A 37 -11.60 0.77 17.31
CA MET A 37 -12.09 -0.49 17.88
C MET A 37 -11.03 -1.25 18.69
N GLY A 38 -9.89 -0.63 18.98
CA GLY A 38 -8.77 -1.22 19.73
C GLY A 38 -8.00 -2.27 18.95
N ASN A 39 -7.92 -2.16 17.62
CA ASN A 39 -7.30 -3.17 16.77
C ASN A 39 -6.36 -2.57 15.72
N ALA A 40 -5.66 -3.44 14.98
CA ALA A 40 -4.64 -3.03 13.99
C ALA A 40 -5.19 -2.11 12.87
N MET A 41 -6.49 -2.15 12.57
CA MET A 41 -7.13 -1.23 11.62
C MET A 41 -7.02 0.22 12.09
N ASP A 42 -7.06 0.48 13.40
CA ASP A 42 -6.98 1.84 13.94
C ASP A 42 -5.66 2.51 13.54
N THR A 43 -4.55 1.76 13.58
CA THR A 43 -3.24 2.23 13.13
C THR A 43 -3.22 2.52 11.63
N ALA A 44 -3.82 1.64 10.82
CA ALA A 44 -3.93 1.84 9.38
C ALA A 44 -4.74 3.10 9.05
N ILE A 45 -5.92 3.26 9.66
CA ILE A 45 -6.78 4.44 9.49
C ILE A 45 -6.09 5.70 9.97
N SER A 46 -5.40 5.68 11.11
CA SER A 46 -4.61 6.82 11.60
C SER A 46 -3.55 7.25 10.60
N THR A 47 -2.84 6.29 10.00
CA THR A 47 -1.84 6.54 8.96
C THR A 47 -2.47 7.13 7.70
N LEU A 48 -3.63 6.60 7.27
CA LEU A 48 -4.38 7.13 6.13
C LEU A 48 -4.91 8.54 6.38
N LYS A 49 -5.40 8.84 7.59
CA LYS A 49 -5.82 10.18 8.02
C LYS A 49 -4.65 11.16 7.98
N LYS A 50 -3.48 10.76 8.50
CA LYS A 50 -2.25 11.58 8.48
C LYS A 50 -1.81 11.94 7.06
N ASN A 51 -1.95 11.00 6.13
CA ASN A 51 -1.54 11.16 4.72
C ASN A 51 -2.72 11.43 3.78
N ARG A 52 -3.84 11.99 4.28
CA ARG A 52 -5.09 12.11 3.54
C ARG A 52 -4.93 12.80 2.19
N SER A 53 -4.16 13.89 2.11
CA SER A 53 -3.94 14.63 0.87
C SER A 53 -3.34 13.75 -0.23
N SER A 54 -2.29 13.01 0.09
CA SER A 54 -1.64 12.08 -0.84
C SER A 54 -2.55 10.93 -1.25
N VAL A 55 -3.33 10.40 -0.32
CA VAL A 55 -4.27 9.29 -0.57
C VAL A 55 -5.40 9.74 -1.50
N VAL A 56 -5.99 10.92 -1.28
CA VAL A 56 -7.01 11.49 -2.17
C VAL A 56 -6.41 11.80 -3.54
N ALA A 57 -5.22 12.40 -3.60
CA ALA A 57 -4.52 12.65 -4.85
C ALA A 57 -4.22 11.36 -5.63
N SER A 58 -3.92 10.26 -4.94
CA SER A 58 -3.68 8.96 -5.59
C SER A 58 -4.93 8.39 -6.26
N CYS A 59 -6.13 8.69 -5.76
CA CYS A 59 -7.39 8.25 -6.39
C CYS A 59 -7.58 8.92 -7.77
N SER A 60 -7.17 10.18 -7.90
CA SER A 60 -7.25 10.94 -9.15
C SER A 60 -6.09 10.67 -10.12
N SER A 61 -5.01 10.01 -9.67
CA SER A 61 -3.82 9.76 -10.48
C SER A 61 -4.07 8.72 -11.57
N ALA A 62 -3.77 9.04 -12.83
CA ALA A 62 -3.84 8.08 -13.93
C ALA A 62 -2.77 6.97 -13.83
N PHE A 63 -1.71 7.18 -13.06
CA PHE A 63 -0.59 6.26 -12.95
C PHE A 63 -0.88 5.13 -11.95
N SER A 64 -0.54 3.91 -12.35
CA SER A 64 -0.57 2.75 -11.45
C SER A 64 0.79 2.57 -10.76
N ASN A 65 0.77 1.99 -9.56
CA ASN A 65 1.99 1.57 -8.88
C ASN A 65 2.62 0.31 -9.50
N GLY A 66 2.04 -0.25 -10.57
CA GLY A 66 2.43 -1.55 -11.13
C GLY A 66 3.88 -1.59 -11.61
N ALA A 67 4.39 -0.52 -12.23
CA ALA A 67 5.79 -0.45 -12.66
C ALA A 67 6.76 -0.48 -11.46
N ILE A 68 6.46 0.32 -10.43
CA ILE A 68 7.26 0.39 -9.19
C ILE A 68 7.21 -0.95 -8.44
N GLU A 69 6.04 -1.56 -8.34
CA GLU A 69 5.87 -2.89 -7.76
C GLU A 69 6.62 -3.97 -8.54
N GLY A 70 6.62 -3.90 -9.87
CA GLY A 70 7.38 -4.79 -10.75
C GLY A 70 8.88 -4.70 -10.50
N ILE A 71 9.42 -3.47 -10.40
CA ILE A 71 10.83 -3.23 -10.05
C ILE A 71 11.12 -3.81 -8.66
N ASN A 72 10.28 -3.52 -7.67
CA ASN A 72 10.43 -4.05 -6.31
C ASN A 72 10.41 -5.59 -6.27
N ARG A 73 9.57 -6.24 -7.08
CA ARG A 73 9.55 -7.70 -7.23
C ARG A 73 10.85 -8.20 -7.84
N LYS A 74 11.34 -7.61 -8.92
CA LYS A 74 12.63 -7.96 -9.55
C LYS A 74 13.79 -7.89 -8.55
N ILE A 75 13.88 -6.80 -7.79
CA ILE A 75 14.92 -6.61 -6.76
C ILE A 75 14.80 -7.67 -5.65
N LYS A 76 13.58 -7.95 -5.15
CA LYS A 76 13.34 -8.98 -4.14
C LYS A 76 13.68 -10.39 -4.64
N THR A 77 13.44 -10.67 -5.92
CA THR A 77 13.82 -11.94 -6.56
C THR A 77 15.33 -12.06 -6.68
N LEU A 78 16.01 -11.00 -7.15
CA LEU A 78 17.48 -10.95 -7.21
C LEU A 78 18.10 -11.24 -5.85
N LYS A 79 17.61 -10.58 -4.79
CA LYS A 79 18.09 -10.78 -3.42
C LYS A 79 17.93 -12.24 -2.96
N ARG A 80 16.79 -12.87 -3.27
CA ARG A 80 16.49 -14.28 -2.90
C ARG A 80 17.38 -15.28 -3.64
N ALA A 81 17.65 -15.05 -4.93
CA ALA A 81 18.46 -15.96 -5.74
C ALA A 81 19.96 -15.97 -5.38
N CYS A 82 20.48 -14.89 -4.79
CA CYS A 82 21.92 -14.72 -4.63
C CYS A 82 22.47 -15.18 -3.26
N TYR A 83 21.66 -15.74 -2.36
CA TYR A 83 22.05 -16.21 -1.00
C TYR A 83 22.90 -15.21 -0.16
N GLY A 84 22.90 -13.93 -0.53
CA GLY A 84 23.70 -12.87 0.08
C GLY A 84 24.65 -12.19 -0.91
N PHE A 85 24.60 -10.87 -0.98
CA PHE A 85 25.66 -10.09 -1.62
C PHE A 85 26.62 -9.64 -0.54
N THR A 86 27.85 -10.16 -0.55
CA THR A 86 28.92 -9.69 0.34
C THR A 86 29.32 -8.25 0.02
N ASN A 87 29.18 -7.85 -1.24
CA ASN A 87 29.49 -6.51 -1.72
C ASN A 87 28.22 -5.78 -2.22
N MET A 88 27.86 -4.70 -1.53
CA MET A 88 26.69 -3.88 -1.86
C MET A 88 26.82 -3.20 -3.24
N SER A 89 28.03 -2.87 -3.68
CA SER A 89 28.26 -2.29 -5.00
C SER A 89 27.87 -3.27 -6.11
N HIS A 90 28.18 -4.56 -5.97
CA HIS A 90 27.75 -5.58 -6.94
C HIS A 90 26.22 -5.75 -6.95
N PHE A 91 25.57 -5.64 -5.80
CA PHE A 91 24.10 -5.68 -5.74
C PHE A 91 23.49 -4.49 -6.50
N ARG A 92 23.99 -3.27 -6.27
CA ARG A 92 23.55 -2.06 -6.99
C ARG A 92 23.76 -2.19 -8.49
N THR A 93 24.93 -2.65 -8.92
CA THR A 93 25.21 -2.89 -10.36
C THR A 93 24.23 -3.89 -10.95
N ARG A 94 23.93 -5.00 -10.27
CA ARG A 94 22.94 -5.96 -10.76
C ARG A 94 21.52 -5.39 -10.79
N ILE A 95 21.11 -4.58 -9.82
CA ILE A 95 19.80 -3.88 -9.86
C ILE A 95 19.74 -2.99 -11.09
N LEU A 96 20.77 -2.18 -11.34
CA LEU A 96 20.85 -1.29 -12.50
C LEU A 96 20.74 -2.08 -13.81
N LEU A 97 21.39 -3.24 -13.92
CA LEU A 97 21.32 -4.10 -15.11
C LEU A 97 19.94 -4.74 -15.34
N ILE A 98 19.11 -4.91 -14.31
CA ILE A 98 17.80 -5.57 -14.38
C ILE A 98 16.64 -4.58 -14.62
N VAL A 99 16.85 -3.33 -14.22
CA VAL A 99 15.87 -2.24 -14.32
C VAL A 99 16.07 -1.40 -15.59
N LYS A 100 17.28 -1.42 -16.18
CA LYS A 100 17.59 -0.83 -17.49
C LYS A 100 16.96 -1.63 -18.62
#